data_AF-H8Z8L6-F1
#
_entry.id   AF-H8Z8L6-F1
#
_cell.length_a   1.000
_cell.length_b   1.000
_cell.length_c   1.000
_cell.angle_alpha   90.00
_cell.angle_beta   90.00
_cell.angle_gamma   90.00
#
_symmetry.space_group_name_H-M   'P 1'
#
loop_
_entity.id
_entity.type
_entity.pdbx_description
1 polymer ?
#
loop_
_entity_poly.entity_id
_entity_poly.type
_entity_poly.pdbx_seq_one_letter_code
_entity_poly.pdbx_strand_id
1 'polypeptide(L)'
;MRRILSAIYDLMLVAGVLVMATALATLAYQGLFDGDLTQGLPRILFQAYLLGVCVLYYLYFWSSGRQSLGMRAWRLQLVRLDGQPLSWGDAFRRLGLTLLCMAPAGLGLWWALFDRGHLGWHDRLSGTRLVILAKPKKR
;
A
#
# COMPACT_ATOMS: atom_id res chain seq x y z
N MET A 1 15.17 -5.43 10.58
CA MET A 1 14.04 -6.21 11.16
C MET A 1 12.75 -5.41 11.31
N ARG A 2 12.70 -4.30 12.08
CA ARG A 2 11.45 -3.53 12.34
C ARG A 2 10.65 -3.11 11.09
N ARG A 3 11.33 -2.75 10.00
CA ARG A 3 10.70 -2.40 8.72
C ARG A 3 9.97 -3.58 8.06
N ILE A 4 10.56 -4.78 8.10
CA ILE A 4 9.94 -6.00 7.57
C ILE A 4 8.70 -6.35 8.40
N LEU A 5 8.82 -6.30 9.72
CA LEU A 5 7.68 -6.58 10.61
C LEU A 5 6.53 -5.59 10.39
N SER A 6 6.83 -4.30 10.21
CA SER A 6 5.83 -3.31 9.83
C SER A 6 5.17 -3.63 8.49
N ALA A 7 5.94 -4.07 7.49
CA ALA A 7 5.40 -4.43 6.17
C ALA A 7 4.50 -5.67 6.25
N ILE A 8 4.88 -6.67 7.05
CA ILE A 8 4.06 -7.87 7.31
C ILE A 8 2.75 -7.47 8.00
N TYR A 9 2.82 -6.59 9.00
CA TYR A 9 1.62 -6.08 9.69
C TYR A 9 0.69 -5.35 8.73
N ASP A 10 1.22 -4.47 7.88
CA ASP A 10 0.41 -3.75 6.90
C ASP A 10 -0.15 -4.70 5.83
N LEU A 11 0.59 -5.75 5.43
CA LEU A 11 0.11 -6.78 4.52
C LEU A 11 -1.09 -7.54 5.11
N MET A 12 -1.01 -7.93 6.38
CA MET A 12 -2.13 -8.59 7.08
C MET A 12 -3.36 -7.69 7.15
N LEU A 13 -3.16 -6.39 7.40
CA LEU A 13 -4.25 -5.41 7.44
C LEU A 13 -4.89 -5.23 6.07
N VAL A 14 -4.10 -5.06 5.02
CA VAL A 14 -4.61 -4.93 3.65
C VAL A 14 -5.33 -6.22 3.23
N ALA A 15 -4.79 -7.39 3.55
CA ALA A 15 -5.47 -8.66 3.28
C ALA A 15 -6.84 -8.73 3.98
N GLY A 16 -6.92 -8.35 5.25
CA GLY A 16 -8.20 -8.28 5.97
C GLY A 16 -9.20 -7.31 5.33
N VAL A 17 -8.73 -6.12 4.93
CA VAL A 17 -9.56 -5.13 4.21
C VAL A 17 -10.04 -5.70 2.87
N LEU A 18 -9.20 -6.41 2.13
CA LEU A 18 -9.57 -7.01 0.84
C LEU A 18 -10.58 -8.14 0.99
N VAL A 19 -10.44 -8.99 2.02
CA VAL A 19 -11.42 -10.04 2.33
C VAL A 19 -12.78 -9.41 2.63
N MET A 20 -12.80 -8.37 3.48
CA MET A 20 -14.04 -7.66 3.81
C MET A 20 -14.64 -6.95 2.59
N ALA A 21 -13.83 -6.25 1.80
CA ALA A 21 -14.27 -5.58 0.57
C ALA A 21 -14.83 -6.59 -0.44
N THR A 22 -14.20 -7.75 -0.58
CA THR A 22 -14.67 -8.85 -1.43
C THR A 22 -16.02 -9.37 -0.95
N ALA A 23 -16.14 -9.71 0.33
CA ALA A 23 -17.39 -10.22 0.89
C ALA A 23 -18.55 -9.23 0.70
N LEU A 24 -18.32 -7.95 1.02
CA LEU A 24 -19.33 -6.91 0.87
C LEU A 24 -19.74 -6.71 -0.59
N ALA A 25 -18.78 -6.63 -1.51
CA ALA A 25 -19.07 -6.44 -2.92
C ALA A 25 -19.84 -7.62 -3.52
N THR A 26 -19.43 -8.85 -3.25
CA THR A 26 -20.09 -10.06 -3.77
C THR A 26 -21.50 -10.20 -3.22
N LEU A 27 -21.70 -10.01 -1.90
CA LEU A 27 -23.03 -10.07 -1.29
C LEU A 27 -23.97 -8.97 -1.83
N ALA A 28 -23.46 -7.75 -1.95
CA ALA A 28 -24.25 -6.64 -2.49
C ALA A 28 -24.63 -6.87 -3.95
N TYR A 29 -23.68 -7.33 -4.79
CA TYR A 29 -23.96 -7.57 -6.20
C TYR A 29 -24.96 -8.72 -6.40
N GLN A 30 -24.79 -9.82 -5.65
CA GLN A 30 -25.74 -10.93 -5.68
C GLN A 30 -27.14 -10.48 -5.22
N GLY A 31 -27.23 -9.70 -4.13
CA GLY A 31 -28.52 -9.24 -3.61
C GLY A 31 -29.24 -8.19 -4.48
N LEU A 32 -28.51 -7.41 -5.27
CA LEU A 32 -29.08 -6.34 -6.11
C LEU A 32 -29.35 -6.78 -7.55
N PHE A 33 -28.54 -7.69 -8.08
CA PHE A 33 -28.54 -8.02 -9.51
C PHE A 33 -28.70 -9.52 -9.80
N ASP A 34 -28.82 -10.37 -8.76
CA ASP A 34 -28.86 -11.83 -8.86
C ASP A 34 -27.73 -12.40 -9.74
N GLY A 35 -26.57 -11.73 -9.70
CA GLY A 35 -25.44 -11.98 -10.59
C GLY A 35 -24.18 -12.42 -9.85
N ASP A 36 -23.19 -12.88 -10.63
CA ASP A 36 -21.89 -13.28 -10.12
C ASP A 36 -20.78 -12.33 -10.59
N LEU A 37 -20.04 -11.77 -9.63
CA LEU A 37 -18.86 -10.92 -9.88
C LEU A 37 -17.67 -11.70 -10.45
N THR A 38 -17.70 -13.02 -10.52
CA THR A 38 -16.56 -13.83 -10.95
C THR A 38 -16.44 -13.98 -12.46
N GLN A 39 -17.44 -13.54 -13.24
CA GLN A 39 -17.49 -13.76 -14.69
C GLN A 39 -17.60 -12.45 -15.48
N GLY A 40 -17.11 -12.49 -16.74
CA GLY A 40 -17.30 -11.42 -17.73
C GLY A 40 -16.81 -10.03 -17.30
N LEU A 41 -17.56 -9.00 -17.70
CA LEU A 41 -17.27 -7.60 -17.38
C LEU A 41 -17.31 -7.30 -15.86
N PRO A 42 -18.27 -7.82 -15.07
CA PRO A 42 -18.29 -7.65 -13.60
C PRO A 42 -16.99 -8.06 -12.91
N ARG A 43 -16.34 -9.14 -13.38
CA ARG A 43 -15.03 -9.57 -12.87
C ARG A 43 -13.95 -8.52 -13.05
N ILE A 44 -13.88 -7.91 -14.23
CA ILE A 44 -12.86 -6.90 -14.53
C ILE A 44 -13.10 -5.66 -13.66
N LEU A 45 -14.35 -5.23 -13.52
CA LEU A 45 -14.73 -4.11 -12.66
C LEU A 45 -14.44 -4.42 -11.18
N PHE A 46 -14.71 -5.64 -10.74
CA PHE A 46 -14.43 -6.09 -9.38
C PHE A 46 -12.92 -6.14 -9.08
N GLN A 47 -12.10 -6.64 -10.02
CA GLN A 47 -10.64 -6.59 -9.90
C GLN A 47 -10.11 -5.16 -9.87
N ALA A 48 -10.63 -4.27 -10.73
CA ALA A 48 -10.28 -2.85 -10.71
C ALA A 48 -10.68 -2.17 -9.40
N TYR A 49 -11.84 -2.53 -8.84
CA TYR A 49 -12.29 -2.09 -7.53
C TYR A 49 -11.31 -2.51 -6.42
N LEU A 50 -10.94 -3.79 -6.33
CA LEU A 50 -9.99 -4.28 -5.32
C LEU A 50 -8.62 -3.60 -5.46
N LEU A 51 -8.14 -3.41 -6.69
CA LEU A 51 -6.92 -2.66 -6.96
C LEU A 51 -7.05 -1.20 -6.46
N GLY A 52 -8.19 -0.57 -6.73
CA GLY A 52 -8.52 0.77 -6.22
C GLY A 52 -8.48 0.85 -4.70
N VAL A 53 -9.01 -0.15 -4.00
CA VAL A 53 -8.95 -0.24 -2.53
C VAL A 53 -7.50 -0.28 -2.04
N CYS A 54 -6.64 -1.10 -2.64
CA CYS A 54 -5.21 -1.12 -2.30
C CYS A 54 -4.53 0.23 -2.55
N VAL A 55 -4.77 0.82 -3.73
CA VAL A 55 -4.21 2.11 -4.12
C VAL A 55 -4.61 3.21 -3.13
N LEU A 56 -5.90 3.30 -2.80
CA LEU A 56 -6.42 4.28 -1.85
C LEU A 56 -5.85 4.08 -0.46
N TYR A 57 -5.73 2.83 0.01
CA TYR A 57 -5.12 2.51 1.29
C TYR A 57 -3.70 3.08 1.38
N TYR A 58 -2.84 2.75 0.41
CA TYR A 58 -1.44 3.21 0.44
C TYR A 58 -1.31 4.72 0.23
N LEU A 59 -2.07 5.32 -0.72
CA LEU A 59 -2.05 6.77 -0.92
C LEU A 59 -2.48 7.53 0.32
N TYR A 60 -3.52 7.05 1.01
CA TYR A 60 -4.01 7.66 2.22
C TYR A 60 -2.96 7.62 3.33
N PHE A 61 -2.34 6.47 3.57
CA PHE A 61 -1.35 6.32 4.65
C PHE A 61 0.00 6.95 4.34
N TRP A 62 0.37 7.10 3.06
CA TRP A 62 1.64 7.75 2.68
C TRP A 62 1.54 9.26 2.57
N SER A 63 0.34 9.83 2.44
CA SER A 63 0.14 11.27 2.31
C SER A 63 0.04 11.98 3.66
N SER A 64 0.40 13.26 3.67
CA SER A 64 0.21 14.19 4.80
C SER A 64 0.90 13.74 6.11
N GLY A 65 1.99 12.96 6.01
CA GLY A 65 2.74 12.47 7.17
C GLY A 65 1.98 11.45 8.02
N ARG A 66 0.92 10.85 7.47
CA ARG A 66 0.19 9.78 8.14
C ARG A 66 1.08 8.53 8.27
N GLN A 67 0.64 7.65 9.16
CA GLN A 67 1.30 6.38 9.42
C GLN A 67 0.24 5.28 9.39
N SER A 68 0.54 4.19 8.70
CA SER A 68 -0.23 2.96 8.82
C SER A 68 -0.12 2.41 10.24
N LEU A 69 -1.03 1.49 10.57
CA LEU A 69 -0.99 0.79 11.87
C LEU A 69 0.32 0.02 12.06
N GLY A 70 0.85 -0.65 11.04
CA GLY A 70 2.16 -1.28 11.11
C GLY A 70 3.27 -0.27 11.37
N MET A 71 3.24 0.86 10.67
CA MET A 71 4.22 1.94 10.90
C MET A 71 4.14 2.48 12.33
N ARG A 72 2.93 2.71 12.86
CA ARG A 72 2.72 3.17 14.24
C ARG A 72 3.25 2.16 15.26
N ALA A 73 2.98 0.87 15.08
CA ALA A 73 3.44 -0.19 15.96
C ALA A 73 4.97 -0.20 16.12
N TRP A 74 5.68 0.12 15.04
CA TRP A 74 7.16 0.13 15.00
C TRP A 74 7.79 1.53 15.04
N ARG A 75 6.97 2.58 15.24
CA ARG A 75 7.37 4.00 15.22
C ARG A 75 8.11 4.42 13.96
N LEU A 76 7.62 3.94 12.83
CA LEU A 76 8.15 4.26 11.53
C LEU A 76 7.33 5.40 10.92
N GLN A 77 8.00 6.30 10.21
CA GLN A 77 7.33 7.31 9.41
C GLN A 77 7.98 7.35 8.03
N LEU A 78 7.13 7.44 7.00
CA LEU A 78 7.58 7.72 5.65
C LEU A 78 7.75 9.23 5.49
N VAL A 79 8.96 9.66 5.14
CA VAL A 79 9.29 11.06 4.91
C VAL A 79 10.05 11.20 3.58
N ARG A 80 10.02 12.39 3.00
CA ARG A 80 10.91 12.76 1.89
C ARG A 80 12.37 12.81 2.37
N LEU A 81 13.30 12.83 1.42
CA LEU A 81 14.74 13.00 1.72
C LEU A 81 15.05 14.31 2.45
N ASP A 82 14.31 15.37 2.16
CA ASP A 82 14.35 16.67 2.85
C ASP A 82 13.78 16.63 4.29
N GLY A 83 13.23 15.49 4.72
CA GLY A 83 12.64 15.29 6.05
C GLY A 83 11.19 15.75 6.17
N GLN A 84 10.59 16.32 5.12
CA GLN A 84 9.20 16.76 5.11
C GLN A 84 8.23 15.57 4.93
N PRO A 85 6.97 15.69 5.37
CA PRO A 85 5.94 14.72 5.07
C PRO A 85 5.69 14.64 3.56
N LEU A 86 5.30 13.47 3.07
CA LEU A 86 4.91 13.33 1.67
C LEU A 86 3.62 14.10 1.38
N SER A 87 3.63 14.89 0.31
CA SER A 87 2.40 15.44 -0.24
C SER A 87 1.59 14.34 -0.96
N TRP A 88 0.32 14.60 -1.23
CA TRP A 88 -0.49 13.70 -2.08
C TRP A 88 0.15 13.50 -3.45
N GLY A 89 0.71 14.55 -4.05
CA GLY A 89 1.41 14.46 -5.34
C GLY A 89 2.63 13.53 -5.28
N ASP A 90 3.40 13.57 -4.19
CA ASP A 90 4.54 12.66 -4.01
C ASP A 90 4.09 11.22 -3.80
N ALA A 91 3.01 11.01 -3.05
CA ALA A 91 2.42 9.68 -2.88
C ALA A 91 1.93 9.10 -4.22
N PHE A 92 1.28 9.92 -5.05
CA PHE A 92 0.87 9.55 -6.41
C PHE A 92 2.05 9.23 -7.32
N ARG A 93 3.12 10.03 -7.29
CA ARG A 93 4.35 9.74 -8.06
C ARG A 93 4.99 8.44 -7.63
N ARG A 94 5.10 8.21 -6.31
CA ARG A 94 5.64 6.96 -5.75
C ARG A 94 4.79 5.76 -6.17
N LEU A 95 3.47 5.88 -6.10
CA LEU A 95 2.54 4.84 -6.55
C LEU A 95 2.63 4.60 -8.07
N GLY A 96 2.61 5.65 -8.88
CA GLY A 96 2.70 5.57 -10.34
C GLY A 96 4.01 4.92 -10.79
N LEU A 97 5.13 5.29 -10.16
CA LEU A 97 6.41 4.61 -10.37
C LEU A 97 6.33 3.12 -9.98
N THR A 98 5.69 2.81 -8.85
CA THR A 98 5.50 1.42 -8.38
C THR A 98 4.68 0.59 -9.38
N LEU A 99 3.58 1.14 -9.86
CA LEU A 99 2.73 0.51 -10.88
C LEU A 99 3.46 0.38 -12.22
N LEU A 100 4.25 1.37 -12.63
CA LEU A 100 5.01 1.34 -13.89
C LEU A 100 6.09 0.25 -13.89
N CYS A 101 6.77 -0.01 -12.76
CA CYS A 101 7.68 -1.17 -12.69
C CYS A 101 6.97 -2.49 -12.35
N MET A 102 5.71 -2.47 -11.90
CA MET A 102 4.86 -3.67 -11.83
C MET A 102 4.29 -4.07 -13.19
N ALA A 103 4.14 -3.12 -14.12
CA ALA A 103 3.52 -3.34 -15.44
C ALA A 103 4.22 -4.39 -16.33
N PRO A 104 5.56 -4.51 -16.39
CA PRO A 104 6.21 -5.53 -17.22
C PRO A 104 6.36 -6.87 -16.46
N ALA A 105 5.25 -7.47 -16.02
CA ALA A 105 5.15 -8.83 -15.48
C ALA A 105 5.54 -9.06 -14.01
N GLY A 106 5.25 -8.14 -13.09
CA GLY A 106 5.34 -8.42 -11.64
C GLY A 106 6.75 -8.76 -11.11
N LEU A 107 7.78 -8.68 -11.95
CA LEU A 107 9.19 -8.93 -11.63
C LEU A 107 9.73 -7.97 -10.56
N GLY A 108 9.15 -6.77 -10.44
CA GLY A 108 9.45 -5.85 -9.35
C GLY A 108 9.09 -6.41 -7.96
N LEU A 109 8.05 -7.26 -7.87
CA LEU A 109 7.66 -7.93 -6.61
C LEU A 109 8.66 -9.04 -6.24
N TRP A 110 9.13 -9.79 -7.25
CA TRP A 110 10.12 -10.85 -7.08
C TRP A 110 11.50 -10.28 -6.69
N TRP A 111 11.88 -9.12 -7.21
CA TRP A 111 13.14 -8.45 -6.85
C TRP A 111 13.10 -7.81 -5.46
N ALA A 112 11.96 -7.26 -5.03
CA ALA A 112 11.78 -6.71 -3.68
C ALA A 112 11.85 -7.79 -2.57
N LEU A 113 11.59 -9.05 -2.90
CA LEU A 113 11.77 -10.21 -2.02
C LEU A 113 13.24 -10.68 -1.93
N PHE A 114 14.08 -10.37 -2.93
CA PHE A 114 15.48 -10.83 -3.01
C PHE A 114 16.53 -9.76 -2.71
N ASP A 115 16.18 -8.47 -2.80
CA ASP A 115 17.15 -7.39 -2.59
C ASP A 115 17.38 -7.09 -1.10
N ARG A 116 18.58 -7.47 -0.64
CA ARG A 116 19.13 -7.26 0.70
C ARG A 116 19.42 -5.77 1.01
N GLY A 117 19.09 -4.84 0.11
CA GLY A 117 19.27 -3.40 0.27
C GLY A 117 18.18 -2.63 1.03
N HIS A 118 17.03 -3.24 1.39
CA HIS A 118 15.96 -2.58 2.16
C HIS A 118 15.46 -1.22 1.60
N LEU A 119 15.64 -0.99 0.30
CA LEU A 119 15.17 0.17 -0.48
C LEU A 119 14.88 -0.36 -1.89
N GLY A 120 13.60 -0.49 -2.27
CA GLY A 120 13.27 -0.80 -3.66
C GLY A 120 13.75 0.32 -4.58
N TRP A 121 13.98 0.05 -5.86
CA TRP A 121 14.27 1.09 -6.86
C TRP A 121 13.25 2.24 -6.80
N HIS A 122 12.01 1.92 -6.45
CA HIS A 122 10.94 2.88 -6.15
C HIS A 122 11.25 3.85 -5.03
N ASP A 123 11.79 3.41 -3.89
CA ASP A 123 12.11 4.29 -2.76
C ASP A 123 13.27 5.24 -3.09
N ARG A 124 14.23 4.75 -3.88
CA ARG A 124 15.39 5.54 -4.32
C ARG A 124 15.01 6.56 -5.40
N LEU A 125 14.11 6.19 -6.31
CA LEU A 125 13.57 7.08 -7.35
C LEU A 125 12.51 8.06 -6.82
N SER A 126 11.74 7.70 -5.80
CA SER A 126 10.73 8.58 -5.20
C SER A 126 11.31 9.61 -4.23
N GLY A 127 12.61 9.49 -3.88
CA GLY A 127 13.24 10.39 -2.92
C GLY A 127 12.60 10.31 -1.54
N THR A 128 12.26 9.10 -1.09
CA THR A 128 11.59 8.87 0.19
C THR A 128 12.34 7.88 1.05
N ARG A 129 12.31 8.06 2.37
CA ARG A 129 12.93 7.15 3.33
C ARG A 129 12.03 6.88 4.52
N LEU A 130 12.10 5.65 5.03
CA LEU A 130 11.48 5.28 6.29
C LEU A 130 12.40 5.69 7.45
N VAL A 131 11.98 6.66 8.27
CA VAL A 131 12.69 7.06 9.49
C VAL A 131 12.05 6.45 10.72
N ILE A 132 12.85 6.13 11.74
CA ILE A 132 12.35 5.72 13.04
C ILE A 132 12.14 7.00 13.86
N LEU A 133 10.92 7.23 14.33
CA LEU A 133 10.64 8.35 15.22
C LEU A 133 11.28 8.13 16.59
N ALA A 134 11.92 9.18 17.11
CA ALA A 134 12.43 9.21 18.47
C ALA A 134 11.30 8.97 19.48
N LYS A 135 11.61 8.27 20.58
CA LYS A 135 10.65 8.04 21.67
C LYS A 135 10.21 9.41 22.22
N PRO A 136 8.91 9.72 22.32
CA PRO A 136 8.48 10.98 22.89
C PRO A 136 9.02 11.08 24.33
N LYS A 137 9.67 12.20 24.64
CA LYS A 137 10.16 12.51 25.98
C LYS A 137 8.92 12.62 26.87
N LYS A 138 8.76 11.70 27.84
CA LYS A 138 7.69 11.79 28.85
C LYS A 138 7.81 13.17 29.52
N ARG A 139 6.78 14.01 29.39
CA ARG A 139 6.57 15.17 30.26
C ARG A 139 5.95 14.68 31.56
#